data_AF-A0A895XRP4-F1
#
_entry.id   AF-A0A895XRP4-F1
#
_cell.length_a   1.000
_cell.length_b   1.000
_cell.length_c   1.000
_cell.angle_alpha   90.00
_cell.angle_beta   90.00
_cell.angle_gamma   90.00
#
_symmetry.space_group_name_H-M   'P 1'
#
loop_
_entity.id
_entity.type
_entity.pdbx_description
1 polymer ?
#
loop_
_entity_poly.entity_id
_entity_poly.type
_entity_poly.pdbx_seq_one_letter_code
_entity_poly.pdbx_strand_id
1 'polypeptide(L)'
;MSTLTATESHSMLRRTGIRASDLVIAGLVLVVELAATAMSEPLNLVPGWGQTTSTDWLAFTIVTLGCLALVWRRDRPVPVMVVTMVMYGAFMLRDYELGMFLPPMVALYTVATLGQARLWTLAITAFGLAVSALWIRARAEGIAEDGVVTLVWVSFGVVITIFYVGSYAIGDIVRSHRMLRRRRGRTNP
;
A
#
# COMPACT_ATOMS: atom_id res chain seq x y z
N MET A 1 -15.06 -6.63 -49.68
CA MET A 1 -14.08 -5.71 -49.09
C MET A 1 -14.86 -4.55 -48.46
N SER A 2 -14.68 -4.24 -47.17
CA SER A 2 -15.32 -3.11 -46.44
C SER A 2 -16.56 -3.40 -45.55
N THR A 3 -16.45 -4.31 -44.58
CA THR A 3 -17.47 -4.48 -43.50
C THR A 3 -16.88 -4.94 -42.15
N LEU A 4 -15.59 -4.70 -41.89
CA LEU A 4 -14.89 -5.20 -40.68
C LEU A 4 -14.58 -4.12 -39.61
N THR A 5 -14.97 -2.86 -39.78
CA THR A 5 -14.49 -1.75 -38.92
C THR A 5 -15.43 -1.32 -37.80
N ALA A 6 -16.69 -1.76 -37.75
CA ALA A 6 -17.66 -1.25 -36.78
C ALA A 6 -17.70 -2.02 -35.44
N THR A 7 -17.33 -3.31 -35.43
CA THR A 7 -17.48 -4.17 -34.25
C THR A 7 -16.35 -4.03 -33.23
N GLU A 8 -15.18 -3.52 -33.62
CA GLU A 8 -14.05 -3.30 -32.70
C GLU A 8 -14.23 -2.07 -31.79
N SER A 9 -14.90 -1.01 -32.29
CA SER A 9 -15.11 0.23 -31.54
C SER A 9 -16.01 0.03 -30.30
N HIS A 10 -17.00 -0.86 -30.37
CA HIS A 10 -17.87 -1.17 -29.23
C HIS A 10 -17.18 -2.00 -28.13
N SER A 11 -16.04 -2.63 -28.42
CA SER A 11 -15.26 -3.37 -27.42
C SER A 11 -14.35 -2.49 -26.57
N MET A 12 -13.95 -1.31 -27.09
CA MET A 12 -13.13 -0.34 -26.36
C MET A 12 -13.92 0.46 -25.31
N LEU A 13 -15.25 0.48 -25.41
CA LEU A 13 -16.16 1.08 -24.42
C LEU A 13 -16.62 0.08 -23.34
N ARG A 14 -15.90 -1.03 -23.13
CA ARG A 14 -16.08 -1.91 -21.97
C ARG A 14 -15.71 -1.18 -20.69
N ARG A 15 -16.67 -0.37 -20.21
CA ARG A 15 -16.84 0.20 -18.88
C ARG A 15 -15.59 0.10 -18.00
N THR A 16 -14.74 1.10 -18.12
CA THR A 16 -13.92 1.69 -17.05
C THR A 16 -14.84 2.29 -15.97
N GLY A 17 -15.75 1.48 -15.46
CA GLY A 17 -16.66 1.85 -14.39
C GLY A 17 -16.01 1.48 -13.07
N ILE A 18 -15.77 2.48 -12.22
CA ILE A 18 -15.44 2.29 -10.82
C ILE A 18 -16.47 1.31 -10.23
N ARG A 19 -15.99 0.17 -9.71
CA ARG A 19 -16.89 -0.83 -9.12
C ARG A 19 -17.22 -0.42 -7.70
N ALA A 20 -18.44 -0.71 -7.25
CA ALA A 20 -18.87 -0.43 -5.87
C ALA A 20 -17.89 -0.99 -4.82
N SER A 21 -17.31 -2.17 -5.05
CA SER A 21 -16.31 -2.75 -4.15
C SER A 21 -15.04 -1.91 -4.01
N ASP A 22 -14.65 -1.18 -5.06
CA ASP A 22 -13.44 -0.34 -5.02
C ASP A 22 -13.69 0.94 -4.24
N LEU A 23 -14.89 1.52 -4.35
CA LEU A 23 -15.34 2.62 -3.49
C LEU A 23 -15.45 2.19 -2.02
N VAL A 24 -16.01 1.00 -1.75
CA VAL A 24 -16.12 0.47 -0.38
C VAL A 24 -14.75 0.26 0.24
N ILE A 25 -13.81 -0.34 -0.49
CA ILE A 25 -12.45 -0.56 0.02
C ILE A 25 -11.71 0.76 0.21
N ALA A 26 -11.76 1.68 -0.77
CA ALA A 26 -11.13 2.99 -0.64
C ALA A 26 -11.72 3.80 0.51
N GLY A 27 -13.05 3.79 0.66
CA GLY A 27 -13.75 4.46 1.75
C GLY A 27 -13.45 3.86 3.13
N LEU A 28 -13.44 2.53 3.25
CA LEU A 28 -13.10 1.86 4.51
C LEU A 28 -11.65 2.16 4.91
N VAL A 29 -10.71 2.06 3.96
CA VAL A 29 -9.30 2.38 4.21
C VAL A 29 -9.15 3.85 4.59
N LEU A 30 -9.82 4.76 3.88
CA LEU A 30 -9.81 6.19 4.21
C LEU A 30 -10.32 6.45 5.64
N VAL A 31 -11.44 5.85 6.03
CA VAL A 31 -12.01 6.04 7.37
C VAL A 31 -11.07 5.52 8.45
N VAL A 32 -10.52 4.31 8.28
CA VAL A 32 -9.59 3.71 9.24
C VAL A 32 -8.33 4.56 9.39
N GLU A 33 -7.77 5.02 8.28
CA GLU A 33 -6.54 5.80 8.30
C GLU A 33 -6.74 7.22 8.81
N LEU A 34 -7.82 7.90 8.44
CA LEU A 34 -8.15 9.21 9.01
C LEU A 34 -8.41 9.11 10.52
N ALA A 35 -9.07 8.04 10.98
CA ALA A 35 -9.26 7.79 12.40
C ALA A 35 -7.91 7.55 13.10
N ALA A 36 -7.03 6.74 12.52
CA ALA A 36 -5.69 6.52 13.05
C ALA A 36 -4.85 7.81 13.12
N THR A 37 -4.94 8.67 12.10
CA THR A 37 -4.28 9.99 12.08
C THR A 37 -4.89 10.98 13.06
N ALA A 38 -6.20 10.99 13.23
CA ALA A 38 -6.87 11.89 14.16
C ALA A 38 -6.63 11.50 15.63
N MET A 39 -6.47 10.21 15.90
CA MET A 39 -6.24 9.66 17.23
C MET A 39 -4.76 9.42 17.53
N SER A 40 -3.85 9.82 16.63
CA SER A 40 -2.42 9.59 16.83
C SER A 40 -1.89 10.55 17.91
N GLU A 41 -1.48 9.98 19.03
CA GLU A 41 -0.63 10.67 20.00
C GLU A 41 0.83 10.29 19.76
N PRO A 42 1.78 11.22 20.05
CA PRO A 42 3.21 10.92 20.10
C PRO A 42 3.49 9.62 20.85
N LEU A 43 3.92 8.60 20.10
CA LEU A 43 4.38 7.32 20.63
C LEU A 43 5.63 7.61 21.44
N ASN A 44 5.53 7.49 22.75
CA ASN A 44 6.66 7.53 23.66
C ASN A 44 6.87 6.14 24.26
N LEU A 45 7.35 5.22 23.43
CA LEU A 45 7.48 3.80 23.78
C LEU A 45 8.54 3.56 24.86
N VAL A 46 9.66 4.28 24.75
CA VAL A 46 10.86 4.11 25.58
C VAL A 46 11.57 5.45 25.76
N PRO A 47 12.32 5.66 26.86
CA PRO A 47 13.15 6.84 27.03
C PRO A 47 14.13 7.02 25.86
N GLY A 48 14.20 8.23 25.32
CA GLY A 48 15.07 8.56 24.18
C GLY A 48 14.47 8.29 22.80
N TRP A 49 13.22 7.79 22.71
CA TRP A 49 12.49 7.73 21.44
C TRP A 49 12.20 9.13 20.91
N GLY A 50 12.54 9.39 19.64
CA GLY A 50 12.31 10.68 19.00
C GLY A 50 10.82 11.08 18.97
N GLN A 51 10.52 12.37 19.15
CA GLN A 51 9.15 12.87 19.06
C GLN A 51 8.70 13.08 17.61
N THR A 52 7.43 12.76 17.34
CA THR A 52 6.73 13.03 16.09
C THR A 52 6.46 14.52 15.89
N THR A 53 6.31 14.89 14.62
CA THR A 53 5.60 16.12 14.27
C THR A 53 4.12 16.01 14.63
N SER A 54 3.55 17.06 15.21
CA SER A 54 2.11 17.13 15.49
C SER A 54 1.29 16.98 14.21
N THR A 55 0.22 16.17 14.27
CA THR A 55 -0.72 16.01 13.16
C THR A 55 -1.34 17.36 12.75
N ASP A 56 -1.19 17.71 11.47
CA ASP A 56 -1.72 18.95 10.88
C ASP A 56 -2.61 18.65 9.66
N TRP A 57 -3.15 19.70 9.04
CA TRP A 57 -3.99 19.57 7.83
C TRP A 57 -3.27 18.89 6.65
N LEU A 58 -1.94 18.98 6.61
CA LEU A 58 -1.14 18.37 5.56
C LEU A 58 -1.13 16.84 5.73
N ALA A 59 -1.01 16.33 6.95
CA ALA A 59 -1.13 14.90 7.24
C ALA A 59 -2.47 14.34 6.69
N PHE A 60 -3.59 14.97 7.01
CA PHE A 60 -4.92 14.56 6.51
C PHE A 60 -5.03 14.62 4.99
N THR A 61 -4.40 15.62 4.36
CA THR A 61 -4.38 15.76 2.90
C THR A 61 -3.62 14.60 2.25
N ILE A 62 -2.44 14.25 2.78
CA ILE A 62 -1.62 13.13 2.29
C ILE A 62 -2.40 11.81 2.40
N VAL A 63 -3.02 11.55 3.56
CA VAL A 63 -3.84 10.35 3.79
C VAL A 63 -5.01 10.27 2.82
N THR A 64 -5.73 11.38 2.66
CA THR A 64 -6.88 11.46 1.75
C THR A 64 -6.48 11.17 0.31
N LEU A 65 -5.41 11.80 -0.19
CA LEU A 65 -4.92 11.58 -1.55
C LEU A 65 -4.43 10.15 -1.77
N GLY A 66 -3.72 9.59 -0.79
CA GLY A 66 -3.27 8.19 -0.83
C GLY A 66 -4.43 7.20 -0.89
N CYS A 67 -5.49 7.41 -0.10
CA CYS A 67 -6.67 6.55 -0.10
C CYS A 67 -7.53 6.74 -1.36
N LEU A 68 -7.71 7.98 -1.84
CA LEU A 68 -8.48 8.26 -3.06
C LEU A 68 -7.87 7.61 -4.29
N ALA A 69 -6.53 7.47 -4.35
CA ALA A 69 -5.87 6.75 -5.43
C ALA A 69 -6.39 5.30 -5.58
N LEU A 70 -6.83 4.66 -4.50
CA LEU A 70 -7.33 3.27 -4.52
C LEU A 70 -8.61 3.09 -5.36
N VAL A 71 -9.35 4.16 -5.64
CA VAL A 71 -10.53 4.12 -6.51
C VAL A 71 -10.20 3.58 -7.90
N TRP A 72 -8.98 3.86 -8.40
CA TRP A 72 -8.51 3.41 -9.71
C TRP A 72 -7.64 2.16 -9.67
N ARG A 73 -7.57 1.45 -8.54
CA ARG A 73 -6.62 0.34 -8.33
C ARG A 73 -6.74 -0.81 -9.33
N ARG A 74 -7.92 -1.00 -9.93
CA ARG A 74 -8.15 -2.09 -10.91
C ARG A 74 -7.82 -1.68 -12.35
N ASP A 75 -8.02 -0.40 -12.68
CA ASP A 75 -7.77 0.12 -14.02
C ASP A 75 -6.30 0.52 -14.21
N ARG A 76 -5.68 1.05 -13.15
CA ARG A 76 -4.29 1.53 -13.15
C ARG A 76 -3.53 1.10 -11.89
N PRO A 77 -3.34 -0.21 -11.65
CA PRO A 77 -2.75 -0.72 -10.40
C PRO A 77 -1.33 -0.21 -10.15
N VAL A 78 -0.48 -0.11 -11.18
CA VAL A 78 0.91 0.37 -11.02
C VAL A 78 0.95 1.87 -10.68
N PRO A 79 0.28 2.78 -11.41
CA PRO A 79 0.20 4.18 -10.99
C PRO A 79 -0.37 4.37 -9.58
N VAL A 80 -1.41 3.62 -9.21
CA VAL A 80 -1.97 3.69 -7.86
C VAL A 80 -0.96 3.28 -6.81
N MET A 81 -0.23 2.18 -7.03
CA MET A 81 0.84 1.75 -6.12
C MET A 81 1.91 2.82 -5.96
N VAL A 82 2.35 3.44 -7.05
CA VAL A 82 3.31 4.56 -7.02
C VAL A 82 2.76 5.70 -6.17
N VAL A 83 1.53 6.17 -6.43
CA VAL A 83 0.91 7.28 -5.69
C VAL A 83 0.82 6.95 -4.20
N THR A 84 0.30 5.77 -3.84
CA THR A 84 0.17 5.38 -2.43
C THR A 84 1.53 5.27 -1.73
N MET A 85 2.58 4.81 -2.43
CA MET A 85 3.91 4.69 -1.86
C MET A 85 4.61 6.04 -1.73
N VAL A 86 4.40 6.96 -2.68
CA VAL A 86 4.92 8.33 -2.61
C VAL A 86 4.25 9.09 -1.46
N MET A 87 2.93 8.95 -1.30
CA MET A 87 2.20 9.54 -0.16
C MET A 87 2.68 8.95 1.17
N TYR A 88 2.87 7.63 1.26
CA TYR A 88 3.50 6.99 2.41
C TYR A 88 4.90 7.56 2.70
N GLY A 89 5.74 7.66 1.67
CA GLY A 89 7.08 8.20 1.83
C GLY A 89 7.07 9.65 2.32
N ALA A 90 6.20 10.48 1.75
CA ALA A 90 6.01 11.86 2.21
C ALA A 90 5.51 11.93 3.66
N PHE A 91 4.58 11.05 4.04
CA PHE A 91 4.05 10.95 5.40
C PHE A 91 5.16 10.62 6.42
N MET A 92 5.98 9.61 6.11
CA MET A 92 7.10 9.19 6.96
C MET A 92 8.23 10.23 7.01
N LEU A 93 8.56 10.88 5.89
CA LEU A 93 9.60 11.92 5.84
C LEU A 93 9.21 13.21 6.56
N ARG A 94 7.91 13.45 6.75
CA ARG A 94 7.39 14.53 7.61
C ARG A 94 7.26 14.13 9.07
N ASP A 95 7.61 12.89 9.39
CA ASP A 95 7.62 12.35 10.73
C ASP A 95 6.25 12.41 11.41
N TYR A 96 5.20 12.04 10.68
CA TYR A 96 3.87 11.79 11.23
C TYR A 96 3.75 10.34 11.74
N GLU A 97 2.86 10.10 12.72
CA GLU A 97 2.81 8.83 13.47
C GLU A 97 2.15 7.67 12.71
N LEU A 98 0.86 7.82 12.38
CA LEU A 98 -0.04 6.74 11.95
C LEU A 98 -1.04 7.31 10.93
N GLY A 99 -1.37 6.55 9.89
CA GLY A 99 -2.34 7.00 8.88
C GLY A 99 -2.12 6.57 7.43
N MET A 100 -1.03 5.88 7.11
CA MET A 100 -0.66 5.69 5.69
C MET A 100 -0.16 4.29 5.35
N PHE A 101 -0.46 3.29 6.18
CA PHE A 101 0.05 1.92 6.02
C PHE A 101 -0.85 1.06 5.11
N LEU A 102 -2.16 1.16 5.25
CA LEU A 102 -3.14 0.36 4.53
C LEU A 102 -3.20 0.67 3.03
N PRO A 103 -3.15 1.93 2.55
CA PRO A 103 -3.23 2.18 1.11
C PRO A 103 -2.11 1.52 0.29
N PRO A 104 -0.81 1.64 0.64
CA PRO A 104 0.22 0.93 -0.11
C PRO A 104 0.11 -0.59 0.03
N MET A 105 -0.36 -1.13 1.16
CA MET A 105 -0.65 -2.56 1.30
C MET A 105 -1.72 -3.04 0.31
N VAL A 106 -2.85 -2.32 0.22
CA VAL A 106 -3.95 -2.64 -0.69
C VAL A 106 -3.51 -2.51 -2.15
N ALA A 107 -2.72 -1.49 -2.48
CA ALA A 107 -2.19 -1.30 -3.83
C ALA A 107 -1.22 -2.44 -4.22
N LEU A 108 -0.31 -2.81 -3.31
CA LEU A 108 0.65 -3.89 -3.52
C LEU A 108 -0.04 -5.25 -3.69
N TYR A 109 -1.01 -5.56 -2.84
CA TYR A 109 -1.88 -6.73 -3.00
C TYR A 109 -2.58 -6.71 -4.37
N THR A 110 -3.09 -5.55 -4.79
CA THR A 110 -3.80 -5.42 -6.08
C THR A 110 -2.86 -5.66 -7.27
N VAL A 111 -1.63 -5.12 -7.25
CA VAL A 111 -0.64 -5.37 -8.30
C VAL A 111 -0.24 -6.85 -8.34
N ALA A 112 0.02 -7.47 -7.18
CA ALA A 112 0.37 -8.88 -7.07
C ALA A 112 -0.75 -9.80 -7.57
N THR A 113 -2.00 -9.52 -7.18
CA THR A 113 -3.17 -10.31 -7.64
C THR A 113 -3.41 -10.19 -9.14
N LEU A 114 -3.15 -9.04 -9.75
CA LEU A 114 -3.29 -8.84 -11.19
C LEU A 114 -2.08 -9.34 -11.99
N GLY A 115 -0.94 -9.57 -11.33
CA GLY A 115 0.22 -10.18 -11.93
C GLY A 115 1.06 -9.28 -12.80
N GLN A 116 1.02 -7.96 -12.54
CA GLN A 116 1.66 -6.95 -13.36
C GLN A 116 3.04 -6.54 -12.81
N ALA A 117 3.96 -6.16 -13.70
CA ALA A 117 5.19 -5.41 -13.43
C ALA A 117 6.03 -5.88 -12.21
N ARG A 118 6.52 -7.12 -12.25
CA ARG A 118 7.27 -7.75 -11.14
C ARG A 118 8.47 -6.94 -10.66
N LEU A 119 9.31 -6.43 -11.58
CA LEU A 119 10.50 -5.64 -11.22
C LEU A 119 10.14 -4.30 -10.57
N TRP A 120 9.20 -3.55 -11.16
CA TRP A 120 8.73 -2.27 -10.59
C TRP A 120 8.11 -2.46 -9.22
N THR A 121 7.37 -3.55 -9.02
CA THR A 121 6.77 -3.86 -7.72
C THR A 121 7.83 -4.11 -6.66
N LEU A 122 8.88 -4.87 -6.99
CA LEU A 122 10.02 -5.07 -6.08
C LEU A 122 10.75 -3.76 -5.78
N ALA A 123 11.01 -2.92 -6.78
CA ALA A 123 11.67 -1.63 -6.59
C ALA A 123 10.85 -0.68 -5.69
N ILE A 124 9.54 -0.55 -5.93
CA ILE A 124 8.66 0.31 -5.14
C ILE A 124 8.48 -0.24 -3.72
N THR A 125 8.43 -1.57 -3.56
CA THR A 125 8.39 -2.20 -2.22
C THR A 125 9.70 -1.96 -1.47
N ALA A 126 10.85 -2.11 -2.12
CA ALA A 126 12.15 -1.82 -1.54
C ALA A 126 12.28 -0.35 -1.13
N PHE A 127 11.72 0.58 -1.92
CA PHE A 127 11.62 1.98 -1.55
C PHE A 127 10.80 2.18 -0.26
N GLY A 128 9.61 1.58 -0.15
CA GLY A 128 8.80 1.66 1.07
C GLY A 128 9.52 1.12 2.31
N LEU A 129 10.21 -0.02 2.16
CA LEU A 129 11.04 -0.60 3.24
C LEU A 129 12.21 0.32 3.63
N ALA A 130 12.90 0.91 2.65
CA ALA A 130 14.02 1.82 2.89
C ALA A 130 13.56 3.09 3.63
N VAL A 131 12.46 3.71 3.21
CA VAL A 131 11.90 4.88 3.91
C VAL A 131 11.51 4.53 5.34
N SER A 132 10.88 3.36 5.53
CA SER A 132 10.51 2.87 6.86
C SER A 132 11.73 2.64 7.76
N ALA A 133 12.80 2.05 7.22
CA ALA A 133 14.04 1.82 7.95
C ALA A 133 14.73 3.14 8.33
N LEU A 134 14.75 4.13 7.42
CA LEU A 134 15.28 5.46 7.73
C LEU A 134 14.50 6.15 8.85
N TRP A 135 13.17 6.02 8.83
CA TRP A 135 12.31 6.54 9.88
C TRP A 135 12.57 5.88 11.25
N ILE A 136 12.62 4.53 11.30
CA ILE A 136 12.95 3.80 12.54
C ILE A 136 14.31 4.24 13.07
N ARG A 137 15.31 4.34 12.19
CA ARG A 137 16.65 4.78 12.56
C ARG A 137 16.62 6.14 13.23
N ALA A 138 16.02 7.13 12.57
CA ALA A 138 15.95 8.50 13.09
C ALA A 138 15.28 8.55 14.49
N ARG A 139 14.28 7.70 14.72
CA ARG A 139 13.59 7.60 16.01
C ARG A 139 14.38 6.89 17.10
N ALA A 140 15.19 5.92 16.72
CA ALA A 140 15.99 5.13 17.65
C ALA A 140 17.32 5.79 18.04
N GLU A 141 17.74 6.87 17.38
CA GLU A 141 19.06 7.51 17.60
C GLU A 141 19.28 8.02 19.03
N GLY A 142 18.22 8.36 19.77
CA GLY A 142 18.31 8.85 21.15
C GLY A 142 18.25 7.78 22.24
N ILE A 143 18.06 6.50 21.88
CA ILE A 143 17.93 5.40 22.85
C ILE A 143 19.32 5.00 23.35
N ALA A 144 19.53 5.06 24.67
CA ALA A 144 20.84 4.74 25.28
C ALA A 144 21.11 3.24 25.43
N GLU A 145 20.06 2.41 25.50
CA GLU A 145 20.18 0.98 25.76
C GLU A 145 20.18 0.16 24.46
N ASP A 146 21.31 -0.47 24.14
CA ASP A 146 21.48 -1.29 22.91
C ASP A 146 20.44 -2.42 22.76
N GLY A 147 20.04 -3.03 23.89
CA GLY A 147 19.02 -4.07 23.91
C GLY A 147 17.65 -3.54 23.46
N VAL A 148 17.30 -2.32 23.86
CA VAL A 148 16.06 -1.66 23.47
C VAL A 148 16.10 -1.25 22.01
N VAL A 149 17.22 -0.71 21.52
CA VAL A 149 17.42 -0.41 20.08
C VAL A 149 17.20 -1.67 19.24
N THR A 150 17.78 -2.80 19.65
CA THR A 150 17.60 -4.08 18.96
C THR A 150 16.13 -4.51 18.92
N LEU A 151 15.43 -4.40 20.06
CA LEU A 151 14.01 -4.77 20.16
C LEU A 151 13.13 -3.89 19.27
N VAL A 152 13.40 -2.59 19.19
CA VAL A 152 12.72 -1.65 18.28
C VAL A 152 12.89 -2.10 16.83
N TRP A 153 14.13 -2.35 16.40
CA TRP A 153 14.42 -2.76 15.03
C TRP A 153 13.72 -4.06 14.65
N VAL A 154 13.74 -5.05 15.55
CA VAL A 154 13.05 -6.32 15.32
C VAL A 154 11.54 -6.11 15.25
N SER A 155 10.96 -5.39 16.20
CA SER A 155 9.50 -5.22 16.29
C SER A 155 8.94 -4.46 15.08
N PHE A 156 9.48 -3.27 14.80
CA PHE A 156 9.03 -2.47 13.66
C PHE A 156 9.44 -3.10 12.33
N GLY A 157 10.67 -3.63 12.23
CA GLY A 157 11.16 -4.28 11.03
C GLY A 157 10.31 -5.48 10.62
N VAL A 158 9.90 -6.33 11.58
CA VAL A 158 9.03 -7.48 11.31
C VAL A 158 7.64 -7.03 10.89
N VAL A 159 7.01 -6.09 11.63
CA VAL A 159 5.66 -5.59 11.30
C VAL A 159 5.64 -4.98 9.88
N ILE A 160 6.60 -4.11 9.58
CA ILE A 160 6.71 -3.45 8.28
C ILE A 160 6.96 -4.49 7.17
N THR A 161 7.84 -5.47 7.41
CA THR A 161 8.09 -6.56 6.46
C THR A 161 6.82 -7.36 6.19
N ILE A 162 6.05 -7.70 7.23
CA ILE A 162 4.77 -8.41 7.09
C ILE A 162 3.78 -7.57 6.29
N PHE A 163 3.71 -6.27 6.55
CA PHE A 163 2.78 -5.39 5.83
C PHE A 163 3.07 -5.35 4.33
N TYR A 164 4.33 -5.19 3.95
CA TYR A 164 4.71 -5.15 2.54
C TYR A 164 4.79 -6.53 1.90
N VAL A 165 5.69 -7.39 2.39
CA VAL A 165 5.95 -8.71 1.81
C VAL A 165 4.73 -9.62 1.97
N GLY A 166 4.05 -9.59 3.11
CA GLY A 166 2.84 -10.36 3.34
C GLY A 166 1.70 -9.99 2.40
N SER A 167 1.43 -8.68 2.22
CA SER A 167 0.39 -8.23 1.28
C SER A 167 0.68 -8.65 -0.16
N TYR A 168 1.94 -8.55 -0.59
CA TYR A 168 2.37 -9.04 -1.90
C TYR A 168 2.20 -10.56 -2.03
N ALA A 169 2.70 -11.33 -1.05
CA ALA A 169 2.65 -12.79 -1.06
C ALA A 169 1.21 -13.32 -1.10
N ILE A 170 0.31 -12.76 -0.28
CA ILE A 170 -1.11 -13.11 -0.29
C ILE A 170 -1.72 -12.85 -1.68
N GLY A 171 -1.37 -11.72 -2.30
CA GLY A 171 -1.85 -11.40 -3.65
C GLY A 171 -1.38 -12.39 -4.72
N ASP A 172 -0.11 -12.80 -4.66
CA ASP A 172 0.46 -13.77 -5.58
C ASP A 172 -0.09 -15.20 -5.37
N ILE A 173 -0.38 -15.59 -4.13
CA ILE A 173 -1.08 -16.85 -3.81
C ILE A 173 -2.48 -16.86 -4.44
N VAL A 174 -3.25 -15.78 -4.26
CA VAL A 174 -4.60 -15.63 -4.85
C VAL A 174 -4.55 -15.66 -6.39
N ARG A 175 -3.52 -15.08 -7.00
CA ARG A 175 -3.28 -15.17 -8.44
C ARG A 175 -3.00 -16.60 -8.88
N SER A 176 -2.06 -17.28 -8.23
CA SER A 176 -1.65 -18.65 -8.52
C SER A 176 -2.82 -19.62 -8.41
N HIS A 177 -3.64 -19.51 -7.37
CA HIS A 177 -4.83 -20.32 -7.18
C HIS A 177 -5.87 -20.12 -8.31
N ARG A 178 -6.08 -18.87 -8.76
CA ARG A 178 -6.97 -18.59 -9.91
C ARG A 178 -6.46 -19.20 -11.21
N MET A 179 -5.14 -19.22 -11.43
CA MET A 179 -4.54 -19.86 -12.61
C MET A 179 -4.71 -21.39 -12.59
N LEU A 180 -4.51 -22.02 -11.43
CA LEU A 180 -4.68 -23.47 -11.26
C LEU A 180 -6.13 -23.91 -11.49
N ARG A 181 -7.11 -23.17 -10.93
CA ARG A 181 -8.54 -23.44 -11.15
C ARG A 181 -8.95 -23.38 -12.63
N ARG A 182 -8.40 -22.41 -13.37
CA ARG A 182 -8.65 -22.29 -14.82
C ARG A 182 -8.07 -23.45 -15.64
N ARG A 183 -6.94 -24.02 -15.21
CA ARG A 183 -6.33 -25.18 -15.88
C ARG A 183 -7.15 -26.46 -15.67
N ARG A 184 -7.60 -26.72 -14.44
CA ARG A 184 -8.43 -27.90 -14.12
C ARG A 184 -9.76 -27.92 -14.87
N GLY A 185 -10.39 -26.76 -15.08
CA GLY A 185 -11.64 -26.66 -15.85
C GLY A 185 -11.52 -26.99 -17.33
N ARG A 186 -10.30 -27.05 -17.90
CA ARG A 186 -10.08 -27.37 -19.33
C ARG A 186 -9.84 -28.85 -19.60
N THR A 187 -9.59 -29.65 -18.56
CA THR A 187 -9.22 -31.07 -18.69
C THR A 187 -10.39 -32.03 -18.42
N ASN A 188 -11.59 -31.53 -18.13
CA ASN A 188 -12.83 -32.31 -18.12
C ASN A 188 -13.55 -32.06 -19.47
N PRO A 189 -13.32 -32.90 -20.49
CA PRO A 189 -14.12 -32.90 -21.73
C PRO A 189 -15.55 -33.39 -21.48
#